data_AF-A0A6G2VXG5-F1
#
_entry.id   AF-A0A6G2VXG5-F1
#
_cell.length_a   1.000
_cell.length_b   1.000
_cell.length_c   1.000
_cell.angle_alpha   90.00
_cell.angle_beta   90.00
_cell.angle_gamma   90.00
#
_symmetry.space_group_name_H-M   'P 1'
#
loop_
_entity.id
_entity.type
_entity.pdbx_description
1 polymer ?
#
loop_
_entity_poly.entity_id
_entity_poly.type
_entity_poly.pdbx_seq_one_letter_code
_entity_poly.pdbx_strand_id
1 'polypeptide(L)'
;MAPARSTGFVGTAGPASVSAAAAASSDDGIDLNVCDFDLADDLPYEVLADIEKKYGSDVADGVEYQRMRMGSSDIKEAADHALPGVGRNLEDTADYFRQWRSKQTHIDTDTKNPVAYDEDRKLIIISQPHRIHAYKKSYESSHDGGRYEPIGQDRRGKE
;
A
#
# COMPACT_ATOMS: atom_id res chain seq x y z
N MET A 1 -19.63 21.31 63.91
CA MET A 1 -20.53 20.24 64.35
C MET A 1 -20.61 19.20 63.24
N ALA A 2 -20.04 18.01 63.42
CA ALA A 2 -20.42 16.81 62.64
C ALA A 2 -21.68 16.17 63.30
N PRO A 3 -22.42 15.24 62.66
CA PRO A 3 -21.99 13.83 62.46
C PRO A 3 -22.36 13.26 61.06
N ALA A 4 -21.50 12.50 60.38
CA ALA A 4 -21.15 11.07 60.51
C ALA A 4 -22.07 10.10 59.73
N ARG A 5 -21.48 9.37 58.76
CA ARG A 5 -21.80 7.97 58.44
C ARG A 5 -20.51 7.23 58.04
N SER A 6 -20.09 6.32 58.92
CA SER A 6 -19.21 5.15 58.69
C SER A 6 -20.10 4.02 58.09
N THR A 7 -19.71 2.99 57.34
CA THR A 7 -18.59 2.03 57.30
C THR A 7 -18.56 1.47 55.85
N GLY A 8 -17.47 1.15 55.17
CA GLY A 8 -16.43 0.17 55.50
C GLY A 8 -16.53 -1.06 54.58
N PHE A 9 -15.60 -1.23 53.63
CA PHE A 9 -15.14 -2.56 53.21
C PHE A 9 -13.66 -2.46 52.82
N VAL A 10 -12.85 -3.17 53.58
CA VAL A 10 -11.41 -3.37 53.38
C VAL A 10 -11.26 -4.71 52.67
N GLY A 11 -10.46 -4.74 51.61
CA GLY A 11 -9.99 -5.97 50.98
C GLY A 11 -8.69 -5.72 50.26
N THR A 12 -7.57 -5.92 50.95
CA THR A 12 -6.20 -5.87 50.44
C THR A 12 -5.72 -7.29 50.09
N ALA A 13 -5.12 -7.46 48.91
CA ALA A 13 -4.12 -8.46 48.48
C ALA A 13 -4.27 -8.62 46.96
N GLY A 14 -3.29 -8.59 46.08
CA GLY A 14 -1.83 -8.57 46.05
C GLY A 14 -1.44 -8.76 44.56
N PRO A 15 -0.20 -8.48 44.13
CA PRO A 15 0.16 -8.53 42.71
C PRO A 15 0.52 -9.96 42.29
N ALA A 16 0.01 -10.40 41.14
CA ALA A 16 0.49 -11.60 40.47
C ALA A 16 0.57 -11.34 38.96
N SER A 17 1.78 -10.98 38.52
CA SER A 17 2.22 -11.20 37.14
C SER A 17 2.30 -12.71 36.90
N VAL A 18 1.72 -13.23 35.81
CA VAL A 18 2.31 -14.26 34.94
C VAL A 18 1.43 -14.48 33.71
N SER A 19 2.09 -14.60 32.57
CA SER A 19 1.59 -14.86 31.23
C SER A 19 0.74 -16.12 31.09
N ALA A 20 -0.22 -16.08 30.17
CA ALA A 20 -0.74 -17.26 29.45
C ALA A 20 -1.06 -16.79 28.02
N ALA A 21 -0.09 -16.89 27.10
CA ALA A 21 0.07 -18.03 26.20
C ALA A 21 -1.14 -18.21 25.29
N ALA A 22 -1.00 -17.74 24.05
CA ALA A 22 -1.88 -18.10 22.94
C ALA A 22 -1.97 -19.63 22.87
N ALA A 23 -3.19 -20.15 22.96
CA ALA A 23 -3.45 -21.55 22.71
C ALA A 23 -3.35 -21.79 21.18
N ALA A 24 -2.15 -22.14 20.72
CA ALA A 24 -1.98 -22.86 19.47
C ALA A 24 -2.49 -24.28 19.72
N SER A 25 -3.69 -24.59 19.22
CA SER A 25 -4.15 -25.98 19.11
C SER A 25 -3.44 -26.60 17.91
N SER A 26 -2.31 -27.25 18.18
CA SER A 26 -1.66 -28.14 17.22
C SER A 26 -2.21 -29.55 17.45
N ASP A 27 -3.24 -29.92 16.72
CA ASP A 27 -3.61 -31.33 16.49
C ASP A 27 -4.50 -31.43 15.25
N ASP A 28 -3.88 -31.35 14.08
CA ASP A 28 -4.35 -32.02 12.87
C ASP A 28 -3.10 -32.25 12.03
N GLY A 29 -2.81 -33.50 11.71
CA GLY A 29 -1.64 -33.89 10.93
C GLY A 29 -1.67 -33.26 9.55
N ILE A 30 -1.01 -32.10 9.41
CA ILE A 30 -0.81 -31.47 8.10
C ILE A 30 0.25 -32.30 7.39
N ASP A 31 -0.19 -33.01 6.35
CA ASP A 31 0.66 -33.59 5.33
C ASP A 31 1.49 -32.45 4.70
N LEU A 32 2.75 -32.35 5.12
CA LEU A 32 3.71 -31.34 4.66
C LEU A 32 4.06 -31.47 3.17
N ASN A 33 3.45 -32.40 2.43
CA ASN A 33 3.56 -32.54 0.97
C ASN A 33 2.27 -32.19 0.21
N VAL A 34 1.21 -31.72 0.87
CA VAL A 34 -0.03 -31.24 0.21
C VAL A 34 -0.13 -29.71 0.17
N CYS A 35 0.69 -29.02 0.95
CA CYS A 35 0.85 -27.58 0.86
C CYS A 35 2.12 -27.27 0.07
N ASP A 36 1.99 -27.21 -1.26
CA ASP A 36 2.88 -26.41 -2.11
C ASP A 36 2.67 -24.93 -1.75
N PHE A 37 3.03 -24.58 -0.51
CA PHE A 37 3.03 -23.21 -0.03
C PHE A 37 4.29 -22.59 -0.62
N ASP A 38 4.18 -22.19 -1.88
CA ASP A 38 5.21 -21.45 -2.58
C ASP A 38 5.26 -20.05 -1.94
N LEU A 39 6.00 -19.95 -0.83
CA LEU A 39 6.17 -18.75 -0.01
C LEU A 39 6.76 -17.58 -0.83
N ALA A 40 7.26 -17.87 -2.04
CA ALA A 40 7.74 -16.90 -3.01
C ALA A 40 6.62 -16.25 -3.85
N ASP A 41 5.50 -16.94 -4.08
CA ASP A 41 4.39 -16.44 -4.90
C ASP A 41 3.22 -15.91 -4.07
N ASP A 42 2.94 -16.51 -2.90
CA ASP A 42 1.88 -16.00 -2.02
C ASP A 42 2.19 -14.58 -1.53
N LEU A 43 1.17 -13.72 -1.61
CA LEU A 43 1.25 -12.35 -1.09
C LEU A 43 1.38 -12.41 0.44
N PRO A 44 2.43 -11.84 1.04
CA PRO A 44 2.56 -11.83 2.49
C PRO A 44 1.57 -10.80 3.08
N TYR A 45 0.32 -11.22 3.28
CA TYR A 45 -0.79 -10.36 3.71
C TYR A 45 -0.51 -9.61 5.02
N GLU A 46 0.25 -10.20 5.94
CA GLU A 46 0.68 -9.53 7.18
C GLU A 46 1.54 -8.28 6.89
N VAL A 47 2.41 -8.34 5.89
CA VAL A 47 3.23 -7.18 5.48
C VAL A 47 2.36 -6.11 4.83
N LEU A 48 1.36 -6.50 4.03
CA LEU A 48 0.40 -5.55 3.45
C LEU A 48 -0.44 -4.86 4.54
N ALA A 49 -0.87 -5.60 5.57
CA ALA A 49 -1.58 -5.02 6.72
C ALA A 49 -0.72 -4.03 7.51
N ASP A 50 0.57 -4.33 7.70
CA ASP A 50 1.51 -3.39 8.32
C ASP A 50 1.74 -2.14 7.45
N ILE A 51 1.83 -2.30 6.13
CA ILE A 51 1.91 -1.18 5.18
C ILE A 51 0.64 -0.33 5.23
N GLU A 52 -0.54 -0.94 5.24
CA GLU A 52 -1.82 -0.23 5.36
C GLU A 52 -1.88 0.57 6.66
N LYS A 53 -1.53 -0.05 7.78
CA LYS A 53 -1.50 0.61 9.09
C LYS A 53 -0.54 1.80 9.12
N LYS A 54 0.60 1.69 8.44
CA LYS A 54 1.66 2.71 8.45
C LYS A 54 1.41 3.84 7.45
N TYR A 55 0.94 3.50 6.26
CA TYR A 55 0.87 4.43 5.13
C TYR A 55 -0.55 4.65 4.61
N GLY A 56 -1.53 3.83 4.93
CA GLY A 56 -2.91 3.91 4.45
C GLY A 56 -3.20 2.95 3.30
N SER A 57 -4.49 2.68 3.10
CA SER A 57 -4.98 1.66 2.15
C SER A 57 -4.61 1.94 0.70
N ASP A 58 -4.61 3.20 0.26
CA ASP A 58 -4.22 3.55 -1.10
C ASP A 58 -2.76 3.18 -1.45
N VAL A 59 -1.86 3.14 -0.45
CA VAL A 59 -0.50 2.64 -0.68
C VAL A 59 -0.45 1.12 -0.57
N ALA A 60 -1.15 0.51 0.39
CA ALA A 60 -1.17 -0.95 0.55
C ALA A 60 -1.77 -1.65 -0.68
N ASP A 61 -2.97 -1.24 -1.10
CA ASP A 61 -3.65 -1.74 -2.29
C ASP A 61 -2.83 -1.48 -3.57
N GLY A 62 -2.11 -0.35 -3.59
CA GLY A 62 -1.17 -0.01 -4.65
C GLY A 62 0.00 -0.98 -4.76
N VAL A 63 0.62 -1.30 -3.62
CA VAL A 63 1.71 -2.26 -3.49
C VAL A 63 1.28 -3.66 -3.91
N GLU A 64 0.14 -4.12 -3.40
CA GLU A 64 -0.45 -5.39 -3.77
C GLU A 64 -0.68 -5.47 -5.29
N TYR A 65 -1.38 -4.46 -5.84
CA TYR A 65 -1.67 -4.37 -7.26
C TYR A 65 -0.38 -4.42 -8.09
N GLN A 66 0.63 -3.62 -7.72
CA GLN A 66 1.89 -3.56 -8.45
C GLN A 66 2.60 -4.92 -8.44
N ARG A 67 2.66 -5.60 -7.28
CA ARG A 67 3.28 -6.93 -7.18
C ARG A 67 2.56 -7.96 -8.04
N MET A 68 1.23 -7.97 -8.02
CA MET A 68 0.42 -8.87 -8.85
C MET A 68 0.71 -8.64 -10.33
N ARG A 69 0.78 -7.39 -10.78
CA ARG A 69 1.04 -7.06 -12.19
C ARG A 69 2.45 -7.42 -12.63
N MET A 70 3.45 -7.15 -11.79
CA MET A 70 4.84 -7.55 -12.05
C MET A 70 5.05 -9.07 -12.08
N GLY A 71 4.18 -9.83 -11.40
CA GLY A 71 4.19 -11.30 -11.41
C GLY A 71 3.26 -11.93 -12.45
N SER A 72 2.63 -11.14 -13.33
CA SER A 72 1.73 -11.64 -14.35
C SER A 72 2.45 -12.60 -15.31
N SER A 73 1.75 -13.64 -15.77
CA SER A 73 2.24 -14.53 -16.83
C SER A 73 2.29 -13.85 -18.20
N ASP A 74 1.58 -12.73 -18.38
CA ASP A 74 1.76 -11.84 -19.52
C ASP A 74 3.04 -11.02 -19.34
N ILE A 75 4.07 -11.39 -20.12
CA ILE A 75 5.40 -10.77 -20.09
C ILE A 75 5.34 -9.27 -20.37
N LYS A 76 4.42 -8.81 -21.24
CA LYS A 76 4.30 -7.38 -21.53
C LYS A 76 3.72 -6.65 -20.32
N GLU A 77 2.66 -7.19 -19.75
CA GLU A 77 2.03 -6.61 -18.55
C GLU A 77 3.03 -6.54 -17.39
N ALA A 78 3.78 -7.62 -17.15
CA ALA A 78 4.82 -7.67 -16.13
C ALA A 78 5.94 -6.67 -16.40
N ALA A 79 6.39 -6.57 -17.66
CA ALA A 79 7.43 -5.64 -18.05
C ALA A 79 7.01 -4.18 -17.89
N ASP A 80 5.76 -3.86 -18.22
CA ASP A 80 5.25 -2.49 -18.14
C ASP A 80 4.98 -2.06 -16.69
N HIS A 81 4.68 -2.99 -15.79
CA HIS A 81 4.56 -2.71 -14.37
C HIS A 81 5.88 -2.87 -13.60
N ALA A 82 6.99 -3.21 -14.25
CA ALA A 82 8.26 -3.30 -13.55
C ALA A 82 8.71 -1.92 -13.03
N LEU A 83 9.11 -1.84 -11.76
CA LEU A 83 9.65 -0.64 -11.13
C LEU A 83 11.20 -0.64 -11.12
N PRO A 84 11.88 0.07 -12.04
CA PRO A 84 13.34 0.07 -12.10
C PRO A 84 13.96 0.63 -10.83
N GLY A 85 14.91 -0.10 -10.25
CA GLY A 85 15.59 0.28 -9.00
C GLY A 85 14.78 0.08 -7.72
N VAL A 86 13.53 -0.39 -7.80
CA VAL A 86 12.68 -0.73 -6.64
C VAL A 86 12.40 -2.23 -6.61
N GLY A 87 12.08 -2.84 -7.75
CA GLY A 87 11.84 -4.28 -7.84
C GLY A 87 10.48 -4.71 -7.26
N ARG A 88 10.40 -5.95 -6.77
CA ARG A 88 9.17 -6.59 -6.24
C ARG A 88 9.08 -6.56 -4.70
N ASN A 89 10.01 -5.89 -4.02
CA ASN A 89 9.95 -5.77 -2.56
C ASN A 89 8.77 -4.87 -2.17
N LEU A 90 7.93 -5.34 -1.24
CA LEU A 90 6.71 -4.65 -0.85
C LEU A 90 6.99 -3.34 -0.11
N GLU A 91 7.95 -3.34 0.80
CA GLU A 91 8.31 -2.18 1.62
C GLU A 91 8.95 -1.09 0.75
N ASP A 92 9.86 -1.46 -0.15
CA ASP A 92 10.48 -0.52 -1.09
C ASP A 92 9.43 0.07 -2.05
N THR A 93 8.47 -0.75 -2.50
CA THR A 93 7.34 -0.29 -3.33
C THR A 93 6.45 0.67 -2.55
N ALA A 94 6.17 0.37 -1.28
CA ALA A 94 5.37 1.23 -0.41
C ALA A 94 6.04 2.58 -0.18
N ASP A 95 7.34 2.57 0.11
CA ASP A 95 8.14 3.78 0.28
C ASP A 95 8.23 4.59 -1.02
N TYR A 96 8.30 3.93 -2.17
CA TYR A 96 8.22 4.58 -3.48
C TYR A 96 6.86 5.25 -3.70
N PHE A 97 5.74 4.54 -3.54
CA PHE A 97 4.41 5.13 -3.75
C PHE A 97 4.06 6.22 -2.76
N ARG A 98 4.46 6.08 -1.50
CA ARG A 98 4.30 7.13 -0.49
C ARG A 98 4.94 8.45 -0.94
N GLN A 99 6.11 8.40 -1.58
CA GLN A 99 6.80 9.61 -2.04
C GLN A 99 6.02 10.35 -3.12
N TRP A 100 5.13 9.69 -3.84
CA TRP A 100 4.32 10.28 -4.91
C TRP A 100 2.94 10.73 -4.44
N ARG A 101 2.51 10.36 -3.23
CA ARG A 101 1.22 10.80 -2.71
C ARG A 101 1.16 12.33 -2.70
N SER A 102 0.09 12.88 -3.26
CA SER A 102 -0.16 14.33 -3.38
C SER A 102 0.87 15.12 -4.20
N LYS A 103 1.65 14.45 -5.07
CA LYS A 103 2.61 15.10 -6.00
C LYS A 103 2.15 15.06 -7.46
N GLN A 104 0.87 14.82 -7.70
CA GLN A 104 0.30 14.74 -9.04
C GLN A 104 0.34 16.12 -9.69
N THR A 105 0.77 16.16 -10.94
CA THR A 105 0.96 17.38 -11.72
C THR A 105 -0.02 17.48 -12.88
N HIS A 106 -0.62 16.36 -13.29
CA HIS A 106 -1.57 16.31 -14.41
C HIS A 106 -2.81 15.49 -14.07
N ILE A 107 -3.88 15.64 -14.87
CA ILE A 107 -5.06 14.79 -14.90
C ILE A 107 -5.06 14.01 -16.21
N ASP A 108 -5.26 12.69 -16.13
CA ASP A 108 -5.60 11.86 -17.29
C ASP A 108 -7.00 12.24 -17.81
N THR A 109 -7.09 12.71 -19.04
CA THR A 109 -8.34 13.21 -19.62
C THR A 109 -9.37 12.11 -19.86
N ASP A 110 -8.94 10.85 -20.02
CA ASP A 110 -9.83 9.71 -20.21
C ASP A 110 -10.38 9.22 -18.87
N THR A 111 -9.48 8.95 -17.92
CA THR A 111 -9.83 8.29 -16.66
C THR A 111 -10.13 9.26 -15.52
N LYS A 112 -9.84 10.55 -15.72
CA LYS A 112 -9.92 11.63 -14.71
C LYS A 112 -9.06 11.39 -13.47
N ASN A 113 -8.11 10.46 -13.54
CA ASN A 113 -7.20 10.18 -12.44
C ASN A 113 -6.05 11.22 -12.42
N PRO A 114 -5.69 11.73 -11.24
CA PRO A 114 -4.46 12.48 -11.06
C PRO A 114 -3.23 11.61 -11.36
N VAL A 115 -2.27 12.19 -12.07
CA VAL A 115 -1.03 11.51 -12.46
C VAL A 115 0.20 12.38 -12.23
N ALA A 116 1.34 11.72 -12.03
CA ALA A 116 2.68 12.31 -12.04
C ALA A 116 3.57 11.50 -12.99
N TYR A 117 4.73 12.03 -13.35
CA TYR A 117 5.74 11.33 -14.15
C TYR A 117 7.08 11.29 -13.41
N ASP A 118 7.64 10.10 -13.24
CA ASP A 118 9.02 9.88 -12.79
C ASP A 118 9.92 9.81 -14.03
N GLU A 119 10.66 10.88 -14.28
CA GLU A 119 11.57 10.96 -15.42
C GLU A 119 12.78 10.04 -15.28
N ASP A 120 13.27 9.79 -14.07
CA ASP A 120 14.45 8.96 -13.84
C ASP A 120 14.14 7.49 -14.13
N ARG A 121 12.93 7.05 -13.77
CA ARG A 121 12.47 5.67 -13.95
C ARG A 121 11.62 5.45 -15.20
N LYS A 122 11.24 6.53 -15.89
CA LYS A 122 10.31 6.53 -17.04
C LYS A 122 8.96 5.87 -16.70
N LEU A 123 8.40 6.26 -15.56
CA LEU A 123 7.13 5.73 -15.04
C LEU A 123 6.08 6.83 -14.96
N ILE A 124 4.86 6.54 -15.42
CA ILE A 124 3.69 7.32 -15.02
C ILE A 124 3.15 6.77 -13.71
N ILE A 125 2.89 7.66 -12.76
CA ILE A 125 2.33 7.34 -11.45
C ILE A 125 0.88 7.77 -11.44
N ILE A 126 -0.04 6.84 -11.20
CA ILE A 126 -1.47 7.07 -11.30
C ILE A 126 -2.06 6.96 -9.89
N SER A 127 -2.75 8.01 -9.46
CA SER A 127 -3.46 8.04 -8.18
C SER A 127 -4.95 7.86 -8.40
N GLN A 128 -5.49 6.84 -7.75
CA GLN A 128 -6.91 6.49 -7.73
C GLN A 128 -7.40 6.55 -6.28
N PRO A 129 -8.72 6.63 -6.04
CA PRO A 129 -9.26 6.69 -4.67
C PRO A 129 -8.81 5.54 -3.76
N HIS A 130 -8.60 4.36 -4.34
CA HIS A 130 -8.22 3.15 -3.60
C HIS A 130 -6.79 2.70 -3.84
N ARG A 131 -6.02 3.33 -4.75
CA ARG A 131 -4.63 2.90 -4.97
C ARG A 131 -3.76 3.93 -5.66
N ILE A 132 -2.47 3.90 -5.34
CA ILE A 132 -1.40 4.51 -6.13
C ILE A 132 -0.63 3.38 -6.82
N HIS A 133 -0.48 3.46 -8.13
CA HIS A 133 0.30 2.47 -8.88
C HIS A 133 1.12 3.15 -9.98
N ALA A 134 2.06 2.42 -10.57
CA ALA A 134 2.92 2.96 -11.61
C ALA A 134 3.02 2.03 -12.82
N TYR A 135 3.25 2.64 -13.98
CA TYR A 135 3.33 1.95 -15.25
C TYR A 135 4.39 2.61 -16.12
N LYS A 136 5.14 1.82 -16.90
CA LYS A 136 6.14 2.35 -17.81
C LYS A 136 5.49 3.16 -18.91
N LYS A 137 5.99 4.38 -19.09
CA LYS A 137 5.55 5.24 -20.18
C LYS A 137 6.72 6.10 -20.63
N SER A 138 6.90 6.24 -21.94
CA SER A 138 7.91 7.18 -22.45
C SER A 138 7.51 8.62 -22.12
N TYR A 139 8.49 9.51 -22.02
CA TYR A 139 8.25 10.91 -21.72
C TYR A 139 7.33 11.52 -22.78
N GLU A 140 7.65 11.33 -24.07
CA GLU A 140 6.85 11.77 -25.21
C GLU A 140 5.40 11.27 -25.13
N SER A 141 5.18 9.98 -24.81
CA SER A 141 3.83 9.42 -24.67
C SER A 141 3.07 9.94 -23.43
N SER A 142 3.77 10.54 -22.46
CA SER A 142 3.16 11.18 -21.29
C SER A 142 2.98 12.70 -21.42
N HIS A 143 3.64 13.37 -22.37
CA HIS A 143 3.57 14.83 -22.53
C HIS A 143 3.00 15.26 -23.90
N ASP A 144 3.31 14.56 -24.99
CA ASP A 144 2.96 14.97 -26.35
C ASP A 144 1.67 14.31 -26.89
N GLY A 145 1.15 13.30 -26.17
CA GLY A 145 -0.02 12.54 -26.59
C GLY A 145 -1.38 13.23 -26.35
N GLY A 146 -1.40 14.43 -25.78
CA GLY A 146 -2.64 15.19 -25.47
C GLY A 146 -3.54 14.58 -24.38
N ARG A 147 -3.16 13.42 -23.80
CA ARG A 147 -3.95 12.69 -22.79
C ARG A 147 -3.83 13.26 -21.38
N TYR A 148 -2.74 13.96 -21.04
CA TYR A 148 -2.51 14.42 -19.67
C TYR A 148 -2.51 15.95 -19.64
N GLU A 149 -3.45 16.53 -18.90
CA GLU A 149 -3.62 17.97 -18.78
C GLU A 149 -3.07 18.46 -17.43
N PRO A 150 -2.30 19.56 -17.36
CA PRO A 150 -1.76 20.08 -16.10
C PRO A 150 -2.86 20.39 -15.07
N ILE A 151 -2.65 19.98 -13.82
CA ILE A 151 -3.49 20.37 -12.68
C ILE A 151 -3.23 21.84 -12.38
N GLY A 152 -4.31 22.63 -12.31
CA GLY A 152 -4.22 24.02 -11.83
C GLY A 152 -3.75 25.04 -12.87
N GLN A 153 -3.68 24.70 -14.15
CA GLN A 153 -3.71 25.73 -15.18
C GLN A 153 -5.13 26.30 -15.26
N ASP A 154 -5.33 27.39 -14.53
CA ASP A 154 -6.39 28.31 -14.81
C ASP A 154 -6.37 28.68 -16.29
N ARG A 155 -7.48 28.45 -16.98
CA ARG A 155 -7.74 28.89 -18.36
C ARG A 155 -7.87 30.42 -18.45
N ARG A 156 -7.06 31.17 -17.70
CA ARG A 156 -7.02 32.64 -17.62
C ARG A 156 -5.69 33.12 -18.17
N GLY A 157 -5.52 33.02 -19.47
CA GLY A 157 -4.28 33.47 -20.12
C GLY A 157 -4.30 33.41 -21.63
N LYS A 158 -5.48 33.36 -22.25
CA LYS A 158 -5.65 33.59 -23.69
C LYS A 158 -6.81 34.55 -23.89
N GLU A 159 -6.53 35.84 -23.70
CA GLU A 159 -7.19 36.94 -24.40
C GLU A 159 -6.11 37.78 -25.07
#